data_AF-A0A7C3A5B0-F1
#
_entry.id   AF-A0A7C3A5B0-F1
#
_cell.length_a   1.000
_cell.length_b   1.000
_cell.length_c   1.000
_cell.angle_alpha   90.00
_cell.angle_beta   90.00
_cell.angle_gamma   90.00
#
_symmetry.space_group_name_H-M   'P 1'
#
loop_
_entity.id
_entity.type
_entity.pdbx_description
1 polymer ?
#
loop_
_entity_poly.entity_id
_entity_poly.type
_entity_poly.pdbx_seq_one_letter_code
_entity_poly.pdbx_strand_id
1 'polypeptide(L)'
;MMKRILGMLSLLLIVVLGLIACSIGTGEAMLEDTAWVLESYGELGNLKAVIADTEITAEFVSAEETVKGSAGCNSYFGSYELKGSQLSIPGPIGVTEMYCMEPKGVMD
;
A
#
# COMPACT_ATOMS: atom_id res chain seq x y z
N MET A 1 -44.73 0.62 -37.82
CA MET A 1 -43.30 1.02 -37.89
C MET A 1 -42.81 1.64 -36.58
N MET A 2 -43.46 2.71 -36.06
CA MET A 2 -43.09 3.40 -34.81
C MET A 2 -42.94 2.52 -33.55
N LYS A 3 -43.79 1.52 -33.33
CA LYS A 3 -43.70 0.62 -32.15
C LYS A 3 -42.43 -0.24 -32.13
N ARG A 4 -41.88 -0.58 -33.31
CA ARG A 4 -40.63 -1.37 -33.43
C ARG A 4 -39.40 -0.49 -33.15
N ILE A 5 -39.45 0.77 -33.59
CA ILE A 5 -38.40 1.78 -33.36
C ILE A 5 -38.35 2.16 -31.86
N LEU A 6 -39.50 2.36 -31.22
CA LEU A 6 -39.58 2.68 -29.79
C LEU A 6 -39.06 1.52 -28.91
N GLY A 7 -39.34 0.27 -29.30
CA GLY A 7 -38.80 -0.93 -28.64
C GLY A 7 -37.29 -1.10 -28.82
N MET A 8 -36.75 -0.79 -30.01
CA MET A 8 -35.30 -0.82 -30.26
C MET A 8 -34.56 0.29 -29.51
N LEU A 9 -35.11 1.51 -29.43
CA LEU A 9 -34.54 2.61 -28.64
C LEU A 9 -34.59 2.33 -27.13
N SER A 10 -35.68 1.72 -26.64
CA SER A 10 -35.80 1.25 -25.26
C SER A 10 -34.75 0.19 -24.93
N LEU A 11 -34.53 -0.79 -25.82
CA LEU A 11 -33.54 -1.84 -25.65
C LEU A 11 -32.10 -1.30 -25.69
N LEU A 12 -31.81 -0.37 -26.61
CA LEU A 12 -30.50 0.30 -26.68
C LEU A 12 -30.20 1.11 -25.42
N LEU A 13 -31.19 1.84 -24.89
CA LEU A 13 -31.03 2.64 -23.68
C LEU A 13 -30.73 1.77 -22.45
N ILE A 14 -31.38 0.62 -22.31
CA ILE A 14 -31.16 -0.34 -21.22
C ILE A 14 -29.76 -0.98 -21.31
N VAL A 15 -29.30 -1.30 -22.52
CA VAL A 15 -27.94 -1.85 -22.74
C VAL A 15 -26.87 -0.80 -22.44
N VAL A 16 -27.07 0.47 -22.84
CA VAL A 16 -26.13 1.57 -22.52
C VAL A 16 -26.11 1.88 -21.01
N LEU A 17 -27.25 1.86 -20.33
CA LEU A 17 -27.32 2.01 -18.87
C LEU A 17 -26.66 0.84 -18.12
N GLY A 18 -26.75 -0.39 -18.65
CA GLY A 18 -26.09 -1.58 -18.08
C GLY A 18 -24.57 -1.60 -18.24
N LEU A 19 -24.03 -0.98 -19.29
CA LEU A 19 -22.59 -0.91 -19.57
C LEU A 19 -21.82 0.08 -18.66
N ILE A 20 -22.52 0.96 -17.92
CA ILE A 20 -21.91 1.96 -17.02
C ILE A 20 -21.80 1.41 -15.58
N ALA A 21 -22.49 0.32 -15.24
CA ALA A 21 -22.66 -0.15 -13.87
C ALA A 21 -21.51 -1.00 -13.30
N CYS A 22 -20.39 -1.16 -14.01
CA CYS A 22 -19.30 -2.00 -13.55
C CYS A 22 -17.93 -1.39 -13.81
N SER A 23 -17.74 -0.13 -13.44
CA SER A 23 -16.44 0.30 -12.93
C SER A 23 -16.37 -0.11 -11.46
N ILE A 24 -16.29 -1.41 -11.20
CA ILE A 24 -15.85 -1.90 -9.90
C ILE A 24 -14.41 -1.39 -9.80
N GLY A 25 -14.22 -0.32 -9.02
CA GLY A 25 -12.90 0.06 -8.57
C GLY A 25 -12.36 -1.16 -7.83
N THR A 26 -11.44 -1.88 -8.47
CA THR A 26 -10.54 -2.77 -7.76
C THR A 26 -9.83 -1.85 -6.77
N GLY A 27 -10.24 -1.91 -5.50
CA GLY A 27 -9.56 -1.23 -4.41
C GLY A 27 -8.20 -1.89 -4.23
N GLU A 28 -7.29 -1.65 -5.17
CA GLU A 28 -5.88 -1.86 -4.94
C GLU A 28 -5.53 -0.95 -3.76
N ALA A 29 -5.06 -1.55 -2.68
CA ALA A 29 -4.55 -0.78 -1.56
C ALA A 29 -3.45 0.14 -2.10
N MET A 30 -3.65 1.45 -1.97
CA MET A 30 -2.64 2.40 -2.41
C MET A 30 -1.42 2.24 -1.52
N LEU A 31 -0.23 2.21 -2.13
CA LEU A 31 1.02 2.13 -1.36
C LEU A 31 1.20 3.39 -0.51
N GLU A 32 0.97 4.55 -1.13
CA GLU A 32 1.11 5.88 -0.54
C GLU A 32 -0.05 6.23 0.39
N ASP A 33 0.24 7.11 1.35
CA ASP A 33 -0.68 7.65 2.36
C ASP A 33 -1.45 6.55 3.11
N THR A 34 -0.79 5.40 3.26
CA THR A 34 -1.28 4.22 3.96
C THR A 34 -0.27 3.81 5.03
N ALA A 35 -0.76 3.52 6.24
CA ALA A 35 0.05 2.99 7.32
C ALA A 35 0.19 1.47 7.17
N TRP A 36 1.41 1.02 6.90
CA TRP A 36 1.75 -0.40 6.77
C TRP A 36 2.37 -0.91 8.07
N VAL A 37 1.96 -2.10 8.49
CA VAL A 37 2.55 -2.83 9.61
C VAL A 37 3.18 -4.11 9.07
N LEU A 38 4.44 -4.37 9.42
CA LEU A 38 5.17 -5.55 8.97
C LEU A 38 4.69 -6.78 9.76
N GLU A 39 4.21 -7.81 9.05
CA GLU A 39 3.84 -9.08 9.68
C GLU A 39 5.00 -10.08 9.69
N SER A 40 5.77 -10.14 8.61
CA SER A 40 6.90 -11.07 8.44
C SER A 40 7.89 -10.59 7.37
N TYR A 41 9.12 -11.09 7.42
CA TYR A 41 10.21 -10.69 6.53
C TYR A 41 11.12 -11.86 6.17
N GLY A 42 11.85 -11.74 5.05
CA GLY A 42 12.79 -12.74 4.57
C GLY A 42 12.47 -13.23 3.15
N GLU A 43 13.02 -14.38 2.81
CA GLU A 43 12.86 -14.97 1.48
C GLU A 43 11.46 -15.58 1.29
N LEU A 44 10.98 -15.56 0.05
CA LEU A 44 9.71 -16.20 -0.30
C LEU A 44 9.76 -17.70 0.05
N GLY A 45 8.76 -18.16 0.81
CA GLY A 45 8.68 -19.53 1.30
C GLY A 45 9.49 -19.82 2.58
N ASN A 46 10.24 -18.84 3.09
CA ASN A 46 10.98 -18.93 4.35
C ASN A 46 10.91 -17.61 5.14
N LEU A 47 9.68 -17.16 5.38
CA LEU A 47 9.41 -15.93 6.11
C LEU A 47 9.64 -16.12 7.62
N LYS A 48 10.22 -15.10 8.25
CA LYS A 48 10.36 -14.97 9.70
C LYS A 48 9.28 -14.02 10.21
N ALA A 49 8.57 -14.42 11.26
CA ALA A 49 7.67 -13.52 11.96
C ALA A 49 8.46 -12.38 12.62
N VAL A 50 7.81 -11.23 12.79
CA VAL A 50 8.34 -10.16 13.63
C VAL A 50 8.47 -10.62 15.09
N ILE A 51 9.34 -9.96 15.84
CA ILE A 51 9.51 -10.22 17.27
C ILE A 51 8.18 -9.90 17.98
N ALA A 52 7.74 -10.80 18.85
CA ALA A 52 6.54 -10.58 19.65
C ALA A 52 6.64 -9.27 20.44
N ASP A 53 5.51 -8.59 20.60
CA ASP A 53 5.42 -7.31 21.31
C ASP A 53 6.27 -6.17 20.68
N THR A 54 6.62 -6.29 19.40
CA THR A 54 7.14 -5.18 18.58
C THR A 54 6.14 -4.77 17.51
N GLU A 55 6.18 -3.49 17.12
CA GLU A 55 5.46 -2.98 15.97
C GLU A 55 6.45 -2.28 15.03
N ILE A 56 6.58 -2.84 13.83
CA ILE A 56 7.43 -2.31 12.76
C ILE A 56 6.51 -1.74 11.68
N THR A 57 6.75 -0.50 11.28
CA THR A 57 5.83 0.25 10.43
C THR A 57 6.51 0.90 9.24
N ALA A 58 5.73 1.24 8.21
CA ALA A 58 6.13 2.07 7.08
C ALA A 58 4.97 2.95 6.61
N GLU A 59 5.24 4.22 6.32
CA GLU A 59 4.30 5.15 5.70
C GLU A 59 5.04 5.88 4.56
N PHE A 60 4.47 5.83 3.36
CA PHE A 60 4.96 6.55 2.18
C PHE A 60 4.11 7.80 1.98
N VAL A 61 4.63 8.95 2.40
CA VAL A 61 3.90 10.23 2.39
C VAL A 61 4.02 10.84 1.00
N SER A 62 2.94 10.85 0.22
CA SER A 62 2.94 11.32 -1.17
C SER A 62 3.28 12.81 -1.28
N ALA A 63 2.76 13.61 -0.35
CA ALA A 63 2.95 15.06 -0.33
C ALA A 63 4.41 15.50 -0.15
N GLU A 64 5.26 14.63 0.42
CA GLU A 64 6.65 14.94 0.76
C GLU A 64 7.65 14.08 -0.01
N GLU A 65 7.18 13.05 -0.73
CA GLU A 65 8.03 12.02 -1.36
C GLU A 65 8.97 11.33 -0.34
N THR A 66 8.50 11.19 0.91
CA THR A 66 9.25 10.59 2.01
C THR A 66 8.63 9.28 2.49
N VAL A 67 9.49 8.34 2.87
CA VAL A 67 9.14 7.17 3.65
C VAL A 67 9.57 7.40 5.10
N LYS A 68 8.73 7.01 6.05
CA LYS A 68 9.05 7.04 7.48
C LYS A 68 8.46 5.83 8.20
N GLY A 69 9.03 5.45 9.32
CA GLY A 69 8.49 4.35 10.12
C GLY A 69 9.26 4.03 11.38
N SER A 70 8.81 2.99 12.07
CA SER A 70 9.49 2.36 13.21
C SER A 70 10.12 1.04 12.77
N ALA A 71 11.36 0.80 13.15
CA ALA A 71 12.04 -0.49 13.08
C ALA A 71 11.98 -1.26 14.42
N GLY A 72 10.98 -0.95 15.27
CA GLY A 72 10.82 -1.52 16.60
C GLY A 72 11.44 -0.62 17.67
N CYS A 73 12.77 -0.55 17.75
CA CYS A 73 13.45 0.35 18.70
C CYS A 73 13.72 1.74 18.12
N ASN A 74 14.08 1.81 16.84
CA ASN A 74 14.53 3.05 16.19
C ASN A 74 13.54 3.51 15.13
N SER A 75 13.38 4.82 14.99
CA SER A 75 12.67 5.41 13.87
C SER A 75 13.61 5.55 12.67
N TYR A 76 13.06 5.41 11.46
CA TYR A 76 13.77 5.65 10.21
C TYR A 76 12.98 6.58 9.30
N PHE A 77 13.70 7.27 8.41
CA PHE A 77 13.11 8.17 7.42
C PHE A 77 14.02 8.36 6.21
N GLY A 78 13.45 8.64 5.05
CA GLY A 78 14.21 8.96 3.83
C GLY A 78 13.30 9.26 2.65
N SER A 79 13.88 9.43 1.46
CA SER A 79 13.10 9.61 0.23
C SER A 79 12.74 8.27 -0.41
N TYR A 80 11.67 8.28 -1.21
CA TYR A 80 11.34 7.18 -2.11
C TYR A 80 10.98 7.70 -3.50
N GLU A 81 11.05 6.82 -4.50
CA GLU A 81 10.50 7.05 -5.83
C GLU A 81 9.53 5.92 -6.18
N LEU A 82 8.36 6.27 -6.71
CA LEU A 82 7.38 5.30 -7.22
C LEU A 82 7.19 5.48 -8.73
N LYS A 83 7.51 4.44 -9.50
CA LYS A 83 7.35 4.41 -10.97
C LYS A 83 6.49 3.21 -11.36
N GLY A 84 5.18 3.44 -11.54
CA GLY A 84 4.23 2.35 -11.75
C GLY A 84 4.20 1.44 -10.52
N SER A 85 4.56 0.17 -10.70
CA SER A 85 4.66 -0.81 -9.60
C SER A 85 6.09 -0.95 -9.03
N GLN A 86 7.02 -0.08 -9.42
CA GLN A 86 8.40 -0.12 -8.93
C GLN A 86 8.62 0.95 -7.86
N LEU A 87 8.84 0.50 -6.62
CA LEU A 87 9.29 1.33 -5.51
C LEU A 87 10.83 1.32 -5.46
N SER A 88 11.46 2.49 -5.38
CA SER A 88 12.90 2.65 -5.19
C SER A 88 13.19 3.52 -3.97
N ILE A 89 14.22 3.15 -3.21
CA ILE A 89 14.71 3.91 -2.06
C ILE A 89 16.16 4.32 -2.38
N PRO A 90 16.39 5.48 -3.02
CA PRO A 90 17.70 5.84 -3.56
C PRO A 90 18.74 6.15 -2.47
N GLY A 91 18.29 6.52 -1.26
CA GLY A 91 19.12 6.73 -0.08
C GLY A 91 19.81 8.11 -0.02
N PRO A 92 20.56 8.40 1.07
CA PRO A 92 20.69 7.61 2.30
C PRO A 92 19.39 7.62 3.14
N ILE A 93 19.27 6.64 4.05
CA ILE A 93 18.20 6.61 5.05
C ILE A 93 18.73 7.17 6.38
N GLY A 94 17.96 8.06 7.00
CA GLY A 94 18.18 8.51 8.36
C GLY A 94 17.59 7.53 9.37
N VAL A 95 18.26 7.37 10.51
CA VAL A 95 17.82 6.54 11.63
C VAL A 95 18.11 7.25 12.94
N THR A 96 17.30 6.97 13.96
CA THR A 96 17.65 7.30 15.34
C THR A 96 18.65 6.27 15.89
N GLU A 97 19.34 6.61 16.98
CA GLU A 97 20.30 5.73 17.67
C GLU A 97 19.88 5.51 19.14
N MET A 98 18.63 5.07 19.34
CA MET A 98 18.15 4.61 20.64
C MET A 98 18.63 3.18 20.92
N TYR A 99 18.77 2.88 22.20
CA TYR A 99 19.11 1.54 22.68
C TYR A 99 17.95 0.97 23.50
N CYS A 100 17.40 -0.15 23.04
CA CYS A 100 16.31 -0.86 23.70
C CYS A 100 16.80 -2.25 24.11
N MET A 101 16.51 -2.66 25.35
CA MET A 101 16.84 -4.00 25.86
C MET A 101 15.68 -4.97 25.75
N GLU A 102 14.45 -4.45 25.63
CA GLU A 102 13.23 -5.24 25.54
C GLU A 102 12.36 -4.75 24.37
N PRO A 103 11.64 -5.64 23.68
CA PRO A 103 11.71 -7.09 23.85
C PRO A 103 13.05 -7.65 23.35
N LYS A 104 13.47 -8.80 23.91
CA LYS A 104 14.70 -9.47 23.50
C LYS A 104 14.77 -9.62 21.97
N GLY A 105 15.90 -9.21 21.40
CA GLY A 105 16.20 -9.30 19.97
C GLY A 105 15.84 -8.07 19.15
N VAL A 106 15.21 -7.05 19.76
CA VAL A 106 14.85 -5.79 19.05
C VAL A 106 16.05 -5.01 18.51
N MET A 107 17.27 -5.36 18.94
CA MET A 107 18.53 -4.76 18.51
C MET A 107 19.50 -5.77 17.84
N ASP A 108 19.05 -7.00 17.55
CA ASP A 108 19.88 -8.07 16.96
C ASP A 108 20.04 -7.95 15.43
#